data_AF-A0A7Y1T5J6-F1
#
_entry.id   AF-A0A7Y1T5J6-F1
#
_cell.length_a   1.000
_cell.length_b   1.000
_cell.length_c   1.000
_cell.angle_alpha   90.00
_cell.angle_beta   90.00
_cell.angle_gamma   90.00
#
_symmetry.space_group_name_H-M   'P 1'
#
loop_
_entity.id
_entity.type
_entity.pdbx_description
1 polymer ?
#
loop_
_entity_poly.entity_id
_entity_poly.type
_entity_poly.pdbx_seq_one_letter_code
_entity_poly.pdbx_strand_id
1 'polypeptide(L)'
;MARRERLYEYKEINSRGAIIHLIRMQGEENWKFHRWDGPAIEPYASDSEMFKSYYLNGIKYDEESYNGIMKEREGLPWYKNQSMKNLLSDYRN
;
A
#
# COMPACT_ATOMS: atom_id res chain seq x y z
N MET A 1 2.99 12.80 -30.08
CA MET A 1 2.21 12.36 -28.91
C MET A 1 3.17 11.64 -27.97
N ALA A 2 3.44 12.19 -26.78
CA ALA A 2 4.38 11.56 -25.84
C ALA A 2 3.75 10.28 -25.27
N ARG A 3 4.40 9.14 -25.49
CA ARG A 3 4.01 7.87 -24.87
C ARG A 3 4.22 8.03 -23.37
N ARG A 4 3.14 8.05 -22.58
CA ARG A 4 3.25 7.95 -21.12
C ARG A 4 3.88 6.59 -20.81
N GLU A 5 5.15 6.59 -20.44
CA GLU A 5 5.83 5.39 -19.96
C GLU A 5 5.21 4.98 -18.62
N ARG A 6 4.93 3.68 -18.49
CA ARG A 6 4.48 3.13 -17.21
C ARG A 6 5.71 2.98 -16.33
N LEU A 7 5.73 3.70 -15.21
CA LEU A 7 6.83 3.66 -14.23
C LEU A 7 6.88 2.35 -13.46
N TYR A 8 5.76 1.62 -13.40
CA TYR A 8 5.66 0.33 -12.75
C TYR A 8 4.57 -0.53 -13.39
N GLU A 9 4.69 -1.83 -13.17
CA GLU A 9 3.68 -2.84 -13.45
C GLU A 9 3.22 -3.47 -12.14
N TYR A 10 1.94 -3.81 -12.07
CA TYR A 10 1.34 -4.49 -10.93
C TYR A 10 0.77 -5.83 -11.39
N LYS A 11 0.93 -6.85 -10.56
CA LYS A 11 0.42 -8.20 -10.82
C LYS A 11 -0.08 -8.82 -9.54
N GLU A 12 -1.22 -9.48 -9.64
CA GLU A 12 -1.75 -10.34 -8.60
C GLU A 12 -1.64 -11.79 -9.05
N ILE A 13 -1.23 -12.67 -8.15
CA ILE A 13 -1.22 -14.11 -8.38
C ILE A 13 -1.90 -14.81 -7.22
N ASN A 14 -2.57 -15.91 -7.53
CA ASN A 14 -3.08 -16.83 -6.53
C ASN A 14 -2.14 -18.04 -6.49
N SER A 15 -1.53 -18.29 -5.34
CA SER A 15 -0.58 -19.39 -5.18
C SER A 15 -0.50 -19.82 -3.71
N ARG A 16 -0.34 -21.12 -3.47
CA ARG A 16 -0.14 -21.69 -2.11
C ARG A 16 -1.22 -21.30 -1.10
N GLY A 17 -2.48 -21.17 -1.56
CA GLY A 17 -3.62 -20.78 -0.70
C GLY A 17 -3.65 -19.30 -0.31
N ALA A 18 -2.86 -18.45 -0.98
CA ALA A 18 -2.81 -17.02 -0.73
C ALA A 18 -2.89 -16.19 -2.02
N ILE A 19 -3.46 -15.01 -1.90
CA ILE A 19 -3.38 -13.95 -2.89
C ILE A 19 -2.07 -13.19 -2.63
N ILE A 20 -1.29 -13.00 -3.69
CA ILE A 20 0.02 -12.39 -3.63
C ILE A 20 0.04 -11.19 -4.57
N HIS A 21 0.39 -10.04 -4.01
CA HIS A 21 0.48 -8.77 -4.72
C HIS A 21 1.94 -8.42 -5.02
N LEU A 22 2.22 -8.19 -6.29
CA LEU A 22 3.55 -7.96 -6.82
C LEU A 22 3.61 -6.64 -7.60
N ILE A 23 4.73 -5.94 -7.48
CA ILE A 23 5.09 -4.80 -8.30
C ILE A 23 6.40 -5.08 -9.03
N ARG A 24 6.55 -4.50 -10.22
CA ARG A 24 7.82 -4.43 -10.93
C ARG A 24 8.03 -3.00 -11.39
N MET A 25 9.08 -2.34 -10.90
CA MET A 25 9.40 -0.98 -11.34
C MET A 25 10.10 -0.99 -12.71
N GLN A 26 9.99 0.11 -13.46
CA GLN A 26 10.71 0.28 -14.71
C GLN A 26 12.22 0.17 -14.46
N GLY A 27 12.88 -0.75 -15.18
CA GLY A 27 14.31 -1.04 -15.01
C GLY A 27 14.63 -2.16 -14.03
N GLU A 28 13.64 -2.70 -13.31
CA GLU A 28 13.81 -3.91 -12.51
C GLU A 28 13.43 -5.17 -13.31
N GLU A 29 14.28 -6.19 -13.25
CA GLU A 29 14.01 -7.47 -13.90
C GLU A 29 13.01 -8.32 -13.11
N ASN A 30 13.05 -8.20 -11.78
CA ASN A 30 12.32 -9.07 -10.85
C ASN A 30 11.05 -8.44 -10.31
N TRP A 31 10.03 -9.27 -10.11
CA TRP A 31 8.81 -8.91 -9.38
C TRP A 31 9.08 -8.93 -7.88
N LYS A 32 8.57 -7.93 -7.17
CA LYS A 32 8.73 -7.76 -5.72
C LYS A 32 7.38 -7.69 -5.04
N PHE A 33 7.27 -8.23 -3.82
CA PHE A 33 6.05 -8.11 -3.03
C PHE A 33 5.74 -6.66 -2.70
N HIS A 34 4.51 -6.23 -2.95
CA HIS A 34 4.11 -4.85 -2.72
C HIS A 34 2.58 -4.71 -2.68
N ARG A 35 2.08 -4.03 -1.65
CA ARG A 35 0.71 -3.50 -1.61
C ARG A 35 0.66 -2.28 -0.68
N TRP A 36 -0.08 -1.25 -1.09
CA TRP A 36 -0.30 -0.03 -0.31
C TRP A 36 -1.57 -0.06 0.54
N ASP A 37 -2.52 -0.89 0.16
CA ASP A 37 -3.87 -0.95 0.77
C ASP A 37 -4.05 -2.21 1.62
N GLY A 38 -2.97 -2.74 2.19
CA GLY A 38 -3.02 -3.93 3.04
C GLY A 38 -1.82 -4.86 2.87
N PRO A 39 -1.92 -6.12 3.36
CA PRO A 39 -0.83 -7.08 3.28
C PRO A 39 -0.55 -7.47 1.83
N ALA A 40 0.73 -7.57 1.47
CA ALA A 40 1.11 -8.01 0.13
C ALA A 40 0.89 -9.52 -0.08
N ILE A 41 0.73 -10.28 1.01
CA ILE A 41 0.37 -11.70 0.99
C ILE A 41 -0.87 -11.88 1.86
N GLU A 42 -1.96 -12.34 1.27
CA GLU A 42 -3.26 -12.51 1.90
C GLU A 42 -3.70 -13.98 1.83
N PRO A 43 -3.49 -14.76 2.90
CA PRO A 43 -3.95 -16.15 2.94
C PRO A 43 -5.48 -16.19 3.01
N TYR A 44 -6.09 -16.99 2.13
CA TYR A 44 -7.55 -17.19 2.11
C TYR A 44 -7.94 -18.64 2.41
N ALA A 45 -7.02 -19.59 2.22
CA ALA A 45 -7.27 -21.00 2.49
C ALA A 45 -6.78 -21.39 3.89
N SER A 46 -7.48 -22.32 4.54
CA SER A 46 -7.11 -22.82 5.88
C SER A 46 -5.80 -23.61 5.90
N ASP A 47 -5.42 -24.18 4.75
CA ASP A 47 -4.18 -24.93 4.50
C ASP A 47 -3.11 -24.08 3.80
N SER A 48 -3.27 -22.74 3.81
CA SER A 48 -2.30 -21.83 3.21
C SER A 48 -0.90 -22.04 3.81
N GLU A 49 0.08 -22.26 2.95
CA GLU A 49 1.50 -22.37 3.34
C GLU A 49 2.13 -20.99 3.59
N MET A 50 1.39 -19.92 3.31
CA MET A 50 1.82 -18.53 3.39
C MET A 50 1.08 -17.81 4.51
N PHE A 51 1.76 -16.88 5.17
CA PHE A 51 1.21 -16.07 6.25
C PHE A 51 0.99 -14.62 5.81
N LYS A 52 -0.02 -13.98 6.42
CA LYS A 52 -0.29 -12.55 6.27
C LYS A 52 1.01 -11.77 6.48
N SER A 53 1.45 -11.03 5.48
CA SER A 53 2.72 -10.30 5.54
C SER A 53 2.64 -9.00 4.73
N TYR A 54 3.24 -7.95 5.29
CA TYR A 54 3.25 -6.62 4.70
C TYR A 54 4.57 -6.38 3.98
N TYR A 55 4.49 -5.92 2.73
CA TYR A 55 5.67 -5.58 1.94
C TYR A 55 5.45 -4.30 1.14
N LEU A 56 6.49 -3.49 1.08
CA LEU A 56 6.57 -2.32 0.19
C LEU A 56 7.86 -2.44 -0.64
N ASN A 57 7.70 -2.57 -1.96
CA ASN A 57 8.82 -2.71 -2.92
C ASN A 57 9.80 -3.84 -2.54
N GLY A 58 9.28 -4.95 -2.04
CA GLY A 58 10.06 -6.13 -1.61
C GLY A 58 10.65 -6.04 -0.21
N ILE A 59 10.51 -4.91 0.49
CA ILE A 59 10.93 -4.76 1.89
C ILE A 59 9.80 -5.23 2.79
N LYS A 60 10.09 -6.18 3.69
CA LYS A 60 9.12 -6.70 4.66
C LYS A 60 8.97 -5.73 5.82
N TYR A 61 7.73 -5.50 6.24
CA TYR A 61 7.39 -4.75 7.44
C TYR A 61 6.51 -5.61 8.35
N ASP A 62 6.59 -5.36 9.66
CA ASP A 62 5.54 -5.77 10.58
C ASP A 62 4.30 -4.87 10.41
N GLU A 63 3.19 -5.30 11.01
CA GLU A 63 1.90 -4.59 10.89
C GLU A 63 1.93 -3.19 11.49
N GLU A 64 2.64 -2.98 12.60
CA GLU A 64 2.72 -1.69 13.27
C GLU A 64 3.53 -0.69 12.44
N SER A 65 4.73 -1.08 11.99
CA SER A 65 5.57 -0.27 11.11
C SER A 65 4.87 0.05 9.80
N TYR A 66 4.22 -0.92 9.17
CA TYR A 66 3.46 -0.71 7.94
C TYR A 66 2.34 0.32 8.14
N ASN A 67 1.54 0.17 9.21
CA ASN A 67 0.46 1.10 9.53
C ASN A 67 0.98 2.51 9.85
N GLY A 68 2.16 2.63 10.47
CA GLY A 68 2.85 3.90 10.67
C GLY A 68 3.17 4.59 9.35
N ILE A 69 3.81 3.86 8.42
CA ILE A 69 4.18 4.36 7.09
C ILE A 69 2.93 4.78 6.30
N MET A 70 1.83 4.02 6.38
CA MET A 70 0.58 4.38 5.68
C MET A 70 -0.02 5.67 6.22
N LYS A 71 -0.04 5.85 7.56
CA LYS A 71 -0.54 7.09 8.20
C LYS A 71 0.30 8.31 7.83
N GLU A 72 1.62 8.16 7.79
CA GLU A 72 2.53 9.24 7.37
C GLU A 72 2.31 9.63 5.90
N ARG A 73 2.04 8.64 5.04
CA ARG A 73 1.75 8.86 3.62
C ARG A 73 0.42 9.59 3.39
N GLU A 74 -0.64 9.25 4.12
CA GLU A 74 -1.94 9.93 4.01
C GLU A 74 -1.88 11.40 4.47
N GLY A 75 -0.85 11.76 5.24
CA GLY A 75 -0.66 13.10 5.79
C GLY A 75 -1.54 13.36 7.01
N LEU A 76 -1.50 14.59 7.53
CA LEU A 76 -2.36 14.98 8.64
C LEU A 76 -3.84 14.89 8.19
N PRO A 77 -4.69 14.14 8.92
CA PRO A 77 -6.11 14.11 8.64
C PRO A 77 -6.69 15.52 8.55
N TRP A 78 -7.70 15.71 7.69
CA TRP A 78 -8.30 17.02 7.40
C TRP A 78 -8.69 17.83 8.67
N TYR A 79 -9.10 17.16 9.75
CA TYR A 79 -9.49 17.77 11.02
C TYR A 79 -8.32 18.16 11.95
N LYS A 80 -7.11 17.65 11.67
CA LYS A 80 -5.87 18.02 12.39
C LYS A 80 -5.08 19.11 11.70
N ASN A 81 -5.52 19.56 10.53
CA ASN A 81 -4.91 20.68 9.85
C ASN A 81 -5.40 22.00 10.47
N GLN A 82 -4.51 22.72 11.16
CA GLN A 82 -4.84 23.96 11.86
C GLN A 82 -5.36 25.05 10.92
N SER A 83 -4.94 25.05 9.65
CA SER A 83 -5.47 25.98 8.64
C SER A 83 -6.92 25.66 8.22
N MET A 84 -7.35 24.39 8.34
CA MET A 84 -8.71 23.96 7.98
C MET A 84 -9.70 24.10 9.14
N LYS A 85 -9.23 24.16 10.40
CA LYS A 85 -10.08 24.45 11.56
C LYS A 85 -10.74 25.83 11.48
N ASN A 86 -10.03 26.81 10.93
CA ASN A 86 -10.57 28.17 10.76
C ASN A 86 -11.70 28.22 9.72
N LEU A 87 -11.68 27.36 8.69
CA LEU A 87 -12.76 27.29 7.70
C LEU A 87 -14.08 26.71 8.28
N LEU A 88 -14.01 25.92 9.35
CA LEU A 88 -15.19 25.34 9.99
C LEU A 88 -15.86 26.31 10.99
N SER A 89 -15.10 27.24 11.59
CA SER A 89 -15.66 28.24 12.51
C SER A 89 -16.48 29.30 11.79
N ASP A 90 -16.17 29.59 10.53
CA ASP A 90 -16.86 30.61 9.74
C ASP A 90 -18.25 30.17 9.25
N TYR A 91 -18.55 28.86 9.24
CA TYR A 91 -19.86 28.31 8.88
C TYR A 91 -20.87 28.22 10.03
N ARG A 92 -20.46 28.62 11.25
CA ARG A 92 -21.27 28.49 12.46
C ARG A 92 -21.76 29.84 13.03
N ASN A 93 -21.61 30.92 12.27
CA ASN A 93 -22.20 32.24 12.56
C ASN A 93 -23.23 32.63 11.51
#